data_AF-A0A1Y2D5A4-F1
#
_entry.id   AF-A0A1Y2D5A4-F1
#
_cell.length_a   1.000
_cell.length_b   1.000
_cell.length_c   1.000
_cell.angle_alpha   90.00
_cell.angle_beta   90.00
_cell.angle_gamma   90.00
#
_symmetry.space_group_name_H-M   'P 1'
#
loop_
_entity.id
_entity.type
_entity.pdbx_description
1 polymer ?
#
loop_
_entity_poly.entity_id
_entity_poly.type
_entity_poly.pdbx_seq_one_letter_code
_entity_poly.pdbx_strand_id
1 'polypeptide(L)'
;MIEYLSKVGDLISSIPEKQYNLRDQNELKQLVNDILSNPYIIYLRKLSEDIQGQMDQMNTIGFKYLSDNISDYKTFTLICHLISTFTIMISFHIFIRRSIKRQLRTTDCLNSIMFSIPPAIYNKIPKLKNFIIDGKLDDM
;
A
#
# COMPACT_ATOMS: atom_id res chain seq x y z
N MET A 1 17.83 3.33 33.90
CA MET A 1 18.93 3.73 32.98
C MET A 1 20.02 4.56 33.68
N ILE A 2 19.68 5.62 34.43
CA ILE A 2 20.66 6.44 35.19
C ILE A 2 21.40 5.62 36.26
N GLU A 3 20.69 4.74 36.97
CA GLU A 3 21.30 3.84 37.96
C GLU A 3 22.34 2.89 37.34
N TYR A 4 22.09 2.44 36.11
CA TYR A 4 22.99 1.54 35.38
C TYR A 4 24.28 2.26 34.97
N LEU A 5 24.17 3.50 34.48
CA LEU A 5 25.33 4.34 34.15
C LEU A 5 26.18 4.67 35.37
N SER A 6 25.56 4.95 36.54
CA SER A 6 26.32 5.20 37.77
C SER A 6 27.08 3.96 38.25
N LYS A 7 26.46 2.77 38.18
CA LYS A 7 27.10 1.51 38.56
C LYS A 7 28.23 1.16 37.59
N VAL A 8 28.10 1.43 36.29
CA VAL A 8 29.18 1.19 35.32
C VAL A 8 30.44 2.02 35.64
N GLY A 9 30.26 3.27 36.10
CA GLY A 9 31.38 4.13 36.53
C GLY A 9 32.17 3.53 37.69
N ASP A 10 31.47 3.13 38.76
CA ASP A 10 32.08 2.50 39.95
C ASP A 10 32.75 1.17 39.61
N LEU A 11 32.19 0.44 38.64
CA LEU A 11 32.67 -0.88 38.22
C LEU A 11 33.98 -0.80 37.38
N ILE A 12 34.18 0.25 36.58
CA ILE A 12 35.41 0.45 35.78
C ILE A 12 36.62 0.79 36.66
N SER A 13 36.39 1.44 37.81
CA SER A 13 37.43 1.88 38.73
C SER A 13 38.06 0.78 39.59
N SER A 14 37.53 -0.45 39.61
CA SER A 14 37.95 -1.52 40.53
C SER A 14 38.24 -2.85 39.83
N ILE A 15 39.03 -2.83 38.75
CA ILE A 15 39.47 -4.05 38.06
C ILE A 15 40.59 -4.71 38.88
N PRO A 16 40.40 -5.93 39.42
CA PRO A 16 41.44 -6.62 40.14
C PRO A 16 42.54 -7.08 39.17
N GLU A 17 43.78 -6.67 39.42
CA GLU A 17 44.94 -7.18 38.70
C GLU A 17 45.36 -8.55 39.27
N LYS A 18 45.15 -9.60 38.49
CA LYS A 18 45.65 -10.95 38.78
C LYS A 18 46.44 -11.43 37.57
N GLN A 19 47.67 -11.89 37.78
CA GLN A 19 48.48 -12.48 36.71
C GLN A 19 48.25 -13.99 36.69
N TYR A 20 47.93 -14.51 35.50
CA TYR A 20 47.73 -15.94 35.26
C TYR A 20 48.81 -16.44 34.31
N ASN A 21 49.30 -17.65 34.57
CA ASN A 21 50.19 -18.37 33.67
C ASN A 21 49.38 -19.08 32.57
N LEU A 22 49.40 -18.51 31.37
CA LEU A 22 48.65 -19.02 30.22
C LEU A 22 49.13 -20.39 29.71
N ARG A 23 50.23 -20.93 30.25
CA ARG A 23 50.73 -22.27 29.92
C ARG A 23 50.24 -23.36 30.87
N ASP A 24 49.66 -23.00 32.01
CA ASP A 24 49.06 -23.94 32.96
C ASP A 24 47.56 -24.09 32.70
N GLN A 25 47.12 -25.32 32.43
CA GLN A 25 45.71 -25.62 32.15
C GLN A 25 44.79 -25.37 33.36
N ASN A 26 45.30 -25.57 34.58
CA ASN A 26 44.52 -25.32 35.80
C ASN A 26 44.31 -23.83 36.03
N GLU A 27 45.34 -23.01 35.83
CA GLU A 27 45.22 -21.55 35.92
C GLU A 27 44.35 -20.97 34.81
N LEU A 28 44.41 -21.53 33.59
CA LEU A 28 43.49 -21.18 32.50
C LEU A 28 42.02 -21.47 32.86
N LYS A 29 41.75 -22.62 33.48
CA LYS A 29 40.40 -22.97 33.95
C LYS A 29 39.93 -22.01 35.05
N GLN A 30 40.84 -21.62 35.94
CA GLN A 30 40.56 -20.68 37.02
C GLN A 30 40.31 -19.27 36.49
N LEU A 31 41.08 -18.81 35.50
CA LEU A 31 40.87 -17.57 34.76
C LEU A 31 39.46 -17.52 34.14
N VAL A 32 39.06 -18.58 33.44
CA VAL A 32 37.72 -18.65 32.82
C VAL A 32 36.62 -18.59 33.88
N ASN A 33 36.78 -19.30 34.99
CA ASN A 33 35.83 -19.24 36.11
C ASN A 33 35.78 -17.85 36.75
N ASP A 34 36.93 -17.20 36.97
CA ASP A 34 37.03 -15.85 37.52
C ASP A 34 36.35 -14.82 36.59
N ILE A 35 36.50 -14.97 35.27
CA ILE A 35 35.80 -14.13 34.27
C ILE A 35 34.28 -14.38 34.29
N LEU A 36 33.84 -15.65 34.30
CA LEU A 36 32.42 -16.00 34.25
C LEU A 36 31.68 -15.69 35.56
N SER A 37 32.37 -15.78 36.70
CA SER A 37 31.85 -15.40 38.01
C SER A 37 32.01 -13.91 38.31
N ASN A 38 32.66 -13.16 37.41
CA ASN A 38 32.89 -11.75 37.60
C ASN A 38 31.53 -10.99 37.63
N PRO A 39 31.23 -10.24 38.72
CA PRO A 39 30.02 -9.43 38.82
C PRO A 39 29.79 -8.49 37.63
N TYR A 40 30.87 -7.96 37.02
CA TYR A 40 30.83 -7.10 35.83
C TYR A 40 30.25 -7.84 34.62
N ILE A 41 30.76 -9.05 34.34
CA ILE A 41 30.34 -9.86 33.20
C ILE A 41 28.90 -10.33 33.39
N ILE A 42 28.54 -10.72 34.61
CA ILE A 42 27.16 -11.10 34.96
C ILE A 42 26.21 -9.92 34.76
N TYR A 43 26.60 -8.72 35.22
CA TYR A 43 25.79 -7.53 35.07
C TYR A 43 25.61 -7.12 33.60
N LEU A 44 26.68 -7.10 32.80
CA LEU A 44 26.60 -6.81 31.37
C LEU A 44 25.73 -7.82 30.63
N ARG A 45 25.80 -9.11 30.99
CA ARG A 45 24.93 -10.14 30.44
C ARG A 45 23.46 -9.84 30.75
N LYS A 46 23.11 -9.56 32.01
CA LYS A 46 21.75 -9.20 32.41
C LYS A 46 21.24 -7.94 31.71
N LEU A 47 22.08 -6.92 31.59
CA LEU A 47 21.73 -5.70 30.87
C LEU A 47 21.47 -5.99 29.38
N SER A 48 22.29 -6.83 28.76
CA SER A 48 22.08 -7.26 27.37
C SER A 48 20.77 -8.02 27.20
N GLU A 49 20.44 -8.93 28.13
CA GLU A 49 19.18 -9.68 28.15
C GLU A 49 17.97 -8.75 28.31
N ASP A 50 18.04 -7.77 29.22
CA ASP A 50 17.00 -6.77 29.42
C ASP A 50 16.79 -5.90 28.17
N ILE A 51 17.88 -5.42 27.55
CA ILE A 51 17.83 -4.62 26.31
C ILE A 51 17.19 -5.44 25.19
N GLN A 52 17.62 -6.70 25.02
CA GLN A 52 17.06 -7.59 24.00
C GLN A 52 15.57 -7.83 24.25
N GLY A 53 15.18 -8.10 25.49
CA GLY A 53 13.76 -8.28 25.86
C GLY A 53 12.92 -7.04 25.57
N GLN A 54 13.44 -5.83 25.85
CA GLN A 54 12.74 -4.59 25.50
C GLN A 54 12.67 -4.36 24.00
N MET A 55 13.73 -4.67 23.25
CA MET A 55 13.71 -4.60 21.78
C MET A 55 12.65 -5.54 21.19
N ASP A 56 12.54 -6.77 21.70
CA ASP A 56 11.55 -7.74 21.24
C ASP A 56 10.11 -7.27 21.54
N GLN A 57 9.88 -6.70 22.72
CA GLN A 57 8.59 -6.10 23.06
C GLN A 57 8.25 -4.91 22.15
N MET A 58 9.20 -4.00 21.93
CA MET A 58 9.01 -2.86 21.03
C MET A 58 8.74 -3.30 19.60
N ASN A 59 9.46 -4.31 19.11
CA ASN A 59 9.24 -4.89 17.79
C ASN A 59 7.85 -5.52 17.67
N THR A 60 7.41 -6.25 18.70
CA THR A 60 6.08 -6.87 18.72
C THR A 60 4.98 -5.81 18.67
N ILE A 61 5.10 -4.75 19.46
CA ILE A 61 4.15 -3.62 19.47
C ILE A 61 4.18 -2.89 18.12
N GLY A 62 5.36 -2.60 17.59
CA GLY A 62 5.53 -1.93 16.31
C GLY A 62 4.96 -2.73 15.15
N PHE A 63 5.22 -4.04 15.11
CA PHE A 63 4.67 -4.94 14.11
C PHE A 63 3.15 -4.99 14.18
N LYS A 64 2.58 -5.13 15.38
CA LYS A 64 1.12 -5.13 15.57
C LYS A 64 0.50 -3.83 15.10
N TYR A 65 1.04 -2.69 15.50
CA TYR A 65 0.57 -1.37 15.06
C TYR A 65 0.59 -1.20 13.54
N LEU A 66 1.69 -1.62 12.89
CA LEU A 66 1.79 -1.58 11.43
C LEU A 66 0.79 -2.51 10.75
N SER A 67 0.64 -3.74 11.27
CA SER A 67 -0.32 -4.71 10.77
C SER A 67 -1.76 -4.19 10.85
N ASP A 68 -2.13 -3.61 12.00
CA ASP A 68 -3.45 -3.05 12.22
C ASP A 68 -3.71 -1.86 11.28
N ASN A 69 -2.75 -0.94 11.14
CA ASN A 69 -2.86 0.19 10.20
C ASN A 69 -2.99 -0.26 8.73
N ILE A 70 -2.25 -1.30 8.32
CA ILE A 70 -2.34 -1.85 6.96
C ILE A 70 -3.75 -2.43 6.74
N SER A 71 -4.30 -3.13 7.72
CA SER A 71 -5.66 -3.67 7.68
C SER A 71 -6.72 -2.57 7.54
N ASP A 72 -6.57 -1.50 8.32
CA ASP A 72 -7.48 -0.34 8.28
C ASP A 72 -7.40 0.37 6.93
N TYR A 73 -6.19 0.62 6.43
CA TYR A 73 -5.98 1.26 5.12
C TYR A 73 -6.53 0.42 3.97
N LYS A 74 -6.38 -0.91 4.04
CA LYS A 74 -6.97 -1.84 3.07
C LYS A 74 -8.49 -1.74 3.07
N THR A 75 -9.10 -1.75 4.26
CA THR A 75 -10.55 -1.65 4.41
C THR A 75 -11.07 -0.32 3.88
N PHE A 76 -10.42 0.79 4.23
CA PHE A 76 -10.76 2.12 3.75
C PHE A 76 -10.66 2.22 2.23
N THR A 77 -9.56 1.73 1.65
CA THR A 77 -9.34 1.74 0.20
C THR A 77 -10.42 0.94 -0.53
N LEU A 78 -10.82 -0.21 0.02
CA LEU A 78 -11.90 -1.02 -0.55
C LEU A 78 -13.24 -0.28 -0.55
N ILE A 79 -13.58 0.39 0.55
CA ILE A 79 -14.81 1.19 0.65
C ILE A 79 -14.79 2.33 -0.37
N CYS A 80 -13.68 3.08 -0.47
CA CYS A 80 -13.54 4.14 -1.47
C CYS A 80 -13.67 3.62 -2.90
N HIS A 81 -13.09 2.45 -3.20
CA HIS A 81 -13.18 1.83 -4.52
C HIS A 81 -14.61 1.39 -4.87
N LEU A 82 -15.36 0.84 -3.91
CA LEU A 82 -16.77 0.49 -4.10
C LEU A 82 -17.61 1.74 -4.38
N ILE A 83 -17.41 2.82 -3.62
CA ILE A 83 -18.12 4.08 -3.80
C ILE A 83 -17.82 4.69 -5.18
N SER A 84 -16.55 4.72 -5.60
CA SER A 84 -16.17 5.29 -6.89
C SER A 84 -16.73 4.46 -8.05
N THR A 85 -16.67 3.13 -7.97
CA THR A 85 -17.26 2.24 -8.97
C THR A 85 -18.77 2.43 -9.10
N PHE A 86 -19.47 2.52 -7.97
CA PHE A 86 -20.90 2.78 -7.96
C PHE A 86 -21.25 4.16 -8.55
N THR A 87 -20.45 5.18 -8.23
CA THR A 87 -20.60 6.54 -8.77
C THR A 87 -20.40 6.57 -10.29
N ILE A 88 -19.40 5.85 -10.81
CA ILE A 88 -19.17 5.71 -12.25
C ILE A 88 -20.38 5.03 -12.91
N MET A 89 -20.89 3.95 -12.32
CA MET A 89 -22.05 3.23 -12.83
C MET A 89 -23.29 4.13 -12.92
N ILE A 90 -23.59 4.91 -11.87
CA ILE A 90 -24.70 5.87 -11.87
C ILE A 90 -24.50 6.92 -12.95
N SER A 91 -23.29 7.49 -13.02
CA SER A 91 -22.97 8.53 -14.00
C SER A 91 -23.14 8.03 -15.44
N PHE A 92 -22.66 6.82 -15.71
CA PHE A 92 -22.87 6.15 -17.00
C PHE A 92 -24.37 5.99 -17.31
N HIS A 93 -25.16 5.53 -16.33
CA HIS A 93 -26.59 5.34 -16.52
C HIS A 93 -27.33 6.64 -16.80
N ILE A 94 -27.01 7.73 -16.10
CA ILE A 94 -27.69 9.01 -16.26
C ILE A 94 -27.29 9.68 -17.59
N PHE A 95 -25.99 9.78 -17.87
CA PHE A 95 -25.50 10.59 -18.99
C PHE A 95 -25.47 9.80 -20.29
N ILE A 96 -24.89 8.59 -20.28
CA ILE A 96 -24.63 7.84 -21.52
C ILE A 96 -25.91 7.18 -22.02
N ARG A 97 -26.68 6.52 -21.16
CA ARG A 97 -27.94 5.86 -21.57
C ARG A 97 -28.92 6.86 -22.20
N ARG A 98 -29.06 8.06 -21.62
CA ARG A 98 -29.94 9.11 -22.16
C ARG A 98 -29.46 9.59 -23.53
N SER A 99 -28.16 9.81 -23.68
CA SER A 99 -27.55 10.23 -24.95
C SER A 99 -27.76 9.18 -26.05
N ILE A 100 -27.44 7.91 -25.76
CA ILE A 100 -27.63 6.78 -26.69
C ILE A 100 -29.09 6.67 -27.11
N LYS A 101 -30.04 6.74 -26.17
CA LYS A 101 -31.48 6.66 -26.48
C LYS A 101 -31.93 7.81 -27.39
N ARG A 102 -31.40 9.02 -27.19
CA ARG A 102 -31.70 10.18 -28.05
C ARG A 102 -31.13 10.00 -29.45
N GLN A 103 -29.90 9.51 -29.56
CA GLN A 103 -29.26 9.22 -30.86
C GLN A 103 -30.02 8.13 -31.61
N LEU A 104 -30.35 7.01 -30.97
CA LEU A 104 -31.15 5.94 -31.57
C LEU A 104 -32.49 6.45 -32.10
N ARG A 105 -33.23 7.26 -31.32
CA ARG A 105 -34.50 7.84 -31.79
C ARG A 105 -34.33 8.74 -33.01
N THR A 106 -33.21 9.45 -33.09
CA THR A 106 -32.89 10.30 -34.25
C THR A 106 -32.61 9.43 -35.47
N THR A 107 -31.83 8.36 -35.32
CA THR A 107 -31.55 7.38 -36.37
C THR A 107 -32.84 6.68 -36.84
N ASP A 108 -33.73 6.27 -35.93
CA ASP A 108 -35.01 5.65 -36.28
C ASP A 108 -35.90 6.59 -37.10
N CYS A 109 -35.94 7.87 -36.72
CA CYS A 109 -36.67 8.89 -37.46
C CYS A 109 -36.09 9.11 -38.86
N LEU A 110 -34.77 9.21 -38.99
CA LEU A 110 -34.09 9.35 -40.28
C LEU A 110 -34.32 8.13 -41.16
N ASN A 111 -34.21 6.92 -40.61
CA ASN A 111 -34.50 5.68 -41.33
C ASN A 111 -35.94 5.65 -41.83
N SER A 112 -36.91 6.01 -40.97
CA SER A 112 -38.32 6.06 -41.35
C SER A 112 -38.57 7.05 -42.49
N ILE A 113 -37.95 8.23 -42.46
CA ILE A 113 -38.02 9.22 -43.55
C ILE A 113 -37.41 8.65 -44.82
N MET A 114 -36.22 8.04 -44.74
CA MET A 114 -35.53 7.45 -45.89
C MET A 114 -36.37 6.37 -46.58
N PHE A 115 -36.96 5.46 -45.81
CA PHE A 115 -37.82 4.39 -46.34
C PHE A 115 -39.19 4.88 -46.82
N SER A 116 -39.61 6.08 -46.44
CA SER A 116 -40.84 6.69 -46.94
C SER A 116 -40.67 7.32 -48.33
N ILE A 117 -39.44 7.51 -48.83
CA ILE A 117 -39.16 8.07 -50.15
C ILE A 117 -39.20 6.95 -51.19
N PRO A 118 -40.10 7.00 -52.20
CA PRO A 118 -40.14 6.01 -53.26
C PRO A 118 -38.80 5.94 -54.02
N PRO A 119 -38.30 4.75 -54.37
CA PRO A 119 -37.03 4.60 -55.11
C PRO A 119 -36.97 5.41 -56.41
N ALA A 120 -38.12 5.60 -57.07
CA ALA A 120 -38.24 6.40 -58.28
C ALA A 120 -37.96 7.89 -58.06
N ILE A 121 -38.29 8.42 -56.87
CA ILE A 121 -38.03 9.83 -56.50
C ILE A 121 -36.59 9.97 -56.01
N TYR A 122 -36.12 9.02 -55.19
CA TYR A 122 -34.74 8.98 -54.71
C TYR A 122 -33.71 8.98 -55.86
N ASN A 123 -33.93 8.17 -56.89
CA ASN A 123 -33.02 8.09 -58.03
C ASN A 123 -33.13 9.27 -59.02
N LYS A 124 -34.22 10.05 -58.96
CA LYS A 124 -34.45 11.20 -59.87
C LYS A 124 -33.89 12.52 -59.35
N ILE A 125 -33.62 12.64 -58.05
CA ILE A 125 -33.16 13.89 -57.43
C ILE A 125 -31.74 13.66 -56.87
N PRO A 126 -30.67 13.95 -57.64
CA PRO A 126 -29.28 13.74 -57.21
C PRO A 126 -28.95 14.45 -55.90
N LYS A 127 -29.51 15.65 -55.69
CA LYS A 127 -29.34 16.43 -54.45
C LYS A 127 -29.90 15.71 -53.22
N LEU A 128 -31.07 15.06 -53.35
CA LEU A 128 -31.68 14.29 -52.27
C LEU A 128 -30.86 13.04 -51.95
N LYS A 129 -30.32 12.39 -52.99
CA LYS A 129 -29.41 11.25 -52.86
C LYS A 129 -28.11 11.62 -52.14
N ASN A 130 -27.48 12.73 -52.53
CA ASN A 130 -26.27 13.24 -51.87
C ASN A 130 -26.55 13.65 -50.41
N PHE A 131 -27.68 14.31 -50.15
CA PHE A 131 -28.07 14.67 -48.79
C PHE A 131 -28.27 13.45 -47.87
N ILE A 132 -28.88 12.38 -48.39
CA ILE A 132 -29.12 11.15 -47.61
C ILE A 132 -27.83 10.37 -47.36
N ILE A 133 -26.91 10.32 -48.33
CA ILE A 133 -25.66 9.55 -48.21
C ILE A 133 -24.60 10.32 -47.43
N ASP A 134 -24.41 11.60 -47.74
CA ASP A 134 -23.28 12.40 -47.26
C ASP A 134 -23.67 13.41 -46.17
N GLY A 135 -24.97 13.55 -45.86
CA GLY A 135 -25.48 14.45 -44.82
C GLY A 135 -25.33 15.94 -45.15
N LYS A 136 -25.01 16.27 -46.40
CA LYS A 136 -24.78 17.65 -46.88
C LYS A 136 -25.80 18.01 -47.94
N LEU A 137 -26.48 19.13 -47.76
CA LEU A 137 -27.09 19.85 -48.87
C LEU A 137 -25.95 20.70 -49.41
N ASP A 138 -25.46 20.39 -50.61
CA ASP A 138 -24.49 21.28 -51.27
C ASP A 138 -25.07 22.70 -51.27
N ASP A 139 -24.35 23.62 -50.62
CA ASP A 139 -24.68 25.04 -50.64
C ASP A 139 -24.71 25.49 -52.11
N MET A 140 -25.72 26.30 -52.44
CA MET A 140 -26.12 26.71 -53.80
C MET A 140 -24.99 26.89 -54.82
#